data_AF-A0A1M7QJE6-F1
#
_entry.id   AF-A0A1M7QJE6-F1
#
_cell.length_a   1.000
_cell.length_b   1.000
_cell.length_c   1.000
_cell.angle_alpha   90.00
_cell.angle_beta   90.00
_cell.angle_gamma   90.00
#
_symmetry.space_group_name_H-M   'P 1'
#
loop_
_entity.id
_entity.type
_entity.pdbx_description
1 polymer ?
#
loop_
_entity_poly.entity_id
_entity_poly.type
_entity_poly.pdbx_seq_one_letter_code
_entity_poly.pdbx_strand_id
1 'polypeptide(L)'
;MVKKAEIKAVAIHLFSEKGFSETSVQEIAQQSGISKGGFYTYFSTKTDLILEMINDYHDKVIDSSKHIETLKDNDDLALYIQFELETWIDHQAFFHVLFNEFAPIRNKQITKKLEELRVSLEHNHREIFYQAYGDKIKPYVTDLLVMFEGIMKEYLIYMSLHPKDYSTINLSKWITSNINAIVQHFNDKEPFLQEEDSESIFQVIETIKETMKQKQLNDSNRLLEALYHIEQEIENRITNSVTMEAMLLYLKREPSLYPFVIKLDRLSKQEDKET
;
A
#
# COMPACT_ATOMS: atom_id res chain seq x y z
N MET A 1 -20.17 15.26 3.15
CA MET A 1 -18.76 15.02 3.53
C MET A 1 -18.54 15.18 5.03
N VAL A 2 -18.89 16.33 5.65
CA VAL A 2 -18.66 16.60 7.09
C VAL A 2 -19.19 15.50 8.03
N LYS A 3 -20.44 15.05 7.84
CA LYS A 3 -21.04 14.05 8.73
C LYS A 3 -20.32 12.69 8.70
N LYS A 4 -19.75 12.29 7.56
CA LYS A 4 -19.01 11.03 7.42
C LYS A 4 -17.71 11.05 8.21
N ALA A 5 -17.00 12.19 8.18
CA ALA A 5 -15.79 12.41 8.98
C ALA A 5 -16.11 12.44 10.48
N GLU A 6 -17.20 13.08 10.90
CA GLU A 6 -17.65 13.05 12.31
C GLU A 6 -17.92 11.62 12.80
N ILE A 7 -18.61 10.80 12.00
CA ILE A 7 -18.88 9.40 12.33
C ILE A 7 -17.57 8.61 12.46
N LYS A 8 -16.60 8.80 11.55
CA LYS A 8 -15.28 8.15 11.60
C LYS A 8 -14.52 8.54 12.87
N ALA A 9 -14.49 9.83 13.22
CA ALA A 9 -13.84 10.32 14.43
C ALA A 9 -14.45 9.75 15.73
N VAL A 10 -15.78 9.74 15.83
CA VAL A 10 -16.51 9.12 16.95
C VAL A 10 -16.23 7.62 17.02
N ALA A 11 -16.22 6.94 15.88
CA ALA A 11 -15.94 5.51 15.83
C ALA A 11 -14.51 5.19 16.30
N ILE A 12 -13.49 5.94 15.85
CA ILE A 12 -12.09 5.76 16.29
C ILE A 12 -11.99 5.96 17.81
N HIS A 13 -12.62 7.00 18.35
CA HIS A 13 -12.61 7.25 19.79
C HIS A 13 -13.24 6.09 20.56
N LEU A 14 -14.43 5.64 20.16
CA LEU A 14 -15.10 4.49 20.78
C LEU A 14 -14.26 3.21 20.66
N PHE A 15 -13.70 2.91 19.48
CA PHE A 15 -12.86 1.74 19.29
C PHE A 15 -11.60 1.78 20.16
N SER A 16 -11.03 2.95 20.39
CA SER A 16 -9.87 3.12 21.27
C SER A 16 -10.21 2.88 22.74
N GLU A 17 -11.43 3.20 23.17
CA GLU A 17 -11.85 3.06 24.58
C GLU A 17 -12.31 1.65 24.95
N LYS A 18 -13.08 0.99 24.08
CA LYS A 18 -13.72 -0.31 24.40
C LYS A 18 -13.42 -1.44 23.41
N GLY A 19 -12.65 -1.17 22.36
CA GLY A 19 -12.37 -2.13 21.30
C GLY A 19 -13.43 -2.15 20.19
N PHE A 20 -13.06 -2.74 19.06
CA PHE A 20 -13.90 -2.78 17.86
C PHE A 20 -15.12 -3.67 18.06
N SER A 21 -14.93 -4.85 18.68
CA SER A 21 -15.99 -5.84 18.87
C SER A 21 -17.11 -5.33 19.76
N GLU A 22 -16.77 -4.74 20.91
CA GLU A 22 -17.70 -4.25 21.92
C GLU A 22 -18.41 -2.94 21.52
N THR A 23 -17.90 -2.22 20.52
CA THR A 23 -18.54 -1.00 20.03
C THR A 23 -19.72 -1.31 19.12
N SER A 24 -20.94 -0.89 19.47
CA SER A 24 -22.11 -1.06 18.61
C SER A 24 -22.34 0.10 17.63
N VAL A 25 -23.00 -0.18 16.50
CA VAL A 25 -23.45 0.86 15.55
C VAL A 25 -24.40 1.87 16.20
N GLN A 26 -25.21 1.41 17.17
CA GLN A 26 -26.13 2.27 17.91
C GLN A 26 -25.38 3.34 18.71
N GLU A 27 -24.30 2.95 19.40
CA GLU A 27 -23.50 3.89 20.19
C GLU A 27 -22.76 4.88 19.30
N ILE A 28 -22.17 4.41 18.19
CA ILE A 28 -21.53 5.30 17.21
C ILE A 28 -22.55 6.31 16.68
N ALA A 29 -23.74 5.85 16.27
CA ALA A 29 -24.79 6.72 15.77
C ALA A 29 -25.24 7.75 16.81
N GLN A 30 -25.49 7.31 18.04
CA GLN A 30 -25.92 8.16 19.15
C GLN A 30 -24.88 9.25 19.46
N GLN A 31 -23.61 8.89 19.60
CA GLN A 31 -22.53 9.86 19.86
C GLN A 31 -22.26 10.77 18.65
N SER A 32 -22.50 10.30 17.43
CA SER A 32 -22.40 11.12 16.21
C SER A 32 -23.61 12.04 15.98
N GLY A 33 -24.61 12.01 16.87
CA GLY A 33 -25.84 12.79 16.77
C GLY A 33 -26.74 12.39 15.60
N ILE A 34 -26.74 11.11 15.20
CA ILE A 34 -27.57 10.56 14.12
C ILE A 34 -28.38 9.35 14.59
N SER A 35 -29.39 8.98 13.80
CA SER A 35 -30.11 7.73 14.03
C SER A 35 -29.30 6.53 13.54
N LYS A 36 -29.62 5.33 14.05
CA LYS A 36 -29.05 4.06 13.55
C LYS A 36 -29.28 3.88 12.04
N GLY A 37 -30.45 4.24 11.54
CA GLY A 37 -30.73 4.26 10.09
C GLY A 37 -29.88 5.29 9.33
N GLY A 38 -29.60 6.43 9.96
CA GLY A 38 -28.68 7.44 9.44
C GLY A 38 -27.26 6.92 9.28
N PHE A 39 -26.76 6.10 10.22
CA PHE A 39 -25.46 5.43 10.06
C PHE A 39 -25.43 4.55 8.80
N TYR A 40 -26.47 3.72 8.62
CA TYR A 40 -26.58 2.81 7.47
C TYR A 40 -26.77 3.53 6.13
N THR A 41 -27.02 4.84 6.15
CA THR A 41 -26.98 5.67 4.93
C THR A 41 -25.54 5.95 4.48
N TYR A 42 -24.56 5.89 5.39
CA TYR A 42 -23.15 6.15 5.11
C TYR A 42 -22.29 4.89 5.06
N PHE A 43 -22.57 3.91 5.91
CA PHE A 43 -21.76 2.69 6.05
C PHE A 43 -22.67 1.47 6.27
N SER A 44 -22.50 0.43 5.47
CA SER A 44 -23.32 -0.79 5.59
C SER A 44 -22.98 -1.58 6.86
N THR A 45 -21.72 -1.57 7.30
CA THR A 45 -21.24 -2.24 8.51
C THR A 45 -20.14 -1.45 9.22
N LYS A 46 -19.79 -1.85 10.46
CA LYS A 46 -18.58 -1.32 11.16
C LYS A 46 -17.29 -1.66 10.41
N THR A 47 -17.24 -2.81 9.74
CA THR A 47 -16.10 -3.22 8.92
C THR A 47 -15.94 -2.30 7.72
N ASP A 48 -17.03 -1.95 7.04
CA ASP A 48 -16.99 -1.02 5.90
C ASP A 48 -16.50 0.37 6.31
N LEU A 49 -16.88 0.83 7.51
CA LEU A 49 -16.37 2.07 8.07
C LEU A 49 -14.83 2.01 8.23
N ILE A 50 -14.28 0.92 8.76
CA ILE A 50 -12.82 0.72 8.88
C ILE A 50 -12.15 0.66 7.50
N LEU A 51 -12.68 -0.13 6.57
CA LEU A 51 -12.14 -0.24 5.21
C LEU A 51 -12.09 1.12 4.52
N GLU A 52 -13.10 1.94 4.73
CA GLU A 52 -13.11 3.30 4.19
C GLU A 52 -12.11 4.23 4.88
N MET A 53 -11.84 4.08 6.18
CA MET A 53 -10.76 4.82 6.84
C MET A 53 -9.38 4.42 6.31
N ILE A 54 -9.17 3.14 5.96
CA ILE A 54 -7.94 2.69 5.31
C ILE A 54 -7.79 3.35 3.92
N ASN A 55 -8.89 3.43 3.14
CA ASN A 55 -8.89 4.13 1.85
C ASN A 55 -8.60 5.64 2.01
N ASP A 56 -9.23 6.32 2.97
CA ASP A 56 -8.97 7.75 3.21
C ASP A 56 -7.48 8.00 3.53
N TYR A 57 -6.84 7.11 4.29
CA TYR A 57 -5.41 7.19 4.57
C TYR A 57 -4.57 6.94 3.30
N HIS A 58 -4.89 5.88 2.56
CA HIS A 58 -4.23 5.52 1.31
C HIS A 58 -4.24 6.69 0.31
N ASP A 59 -5.41 7.29 0.08
CA ASP A 59 -5.59 8.42 -0.83
C ASP A 59 -4.76 9.63 -0.40
N LYS A 60 -4.71 9.95 0.91
CA LYS A 60 -3.89 11.05 1.43
C LYS A 60 -2.40 10.85 1.22
N VAL A 61 -1.89 9.64 1.47
CA VAL A 61 -0.46 9.35 1.27
C VAL A 61 -0.13 9.36 -0.22
N ILE A 62 -0.96 8.78 -1.07
CA ILE A 62 -0.76 8.83 -2.53
C ILE A 62 -0.81 10.27 -3.05
N ASP A 63 -1.77 11.09 -2.62
CA ASP A 63 -1.89 12.44 -3.16
C ASP A 63 -0.66 13.29 -2.82
N SER A 64 0.01 13.03 -1.70
CA SER A 64 1.25 13.73 -1.36
C SER A 64 2.43 13.38 -2.24
N SER A 65 2.57 12.13 -2.68
CA SER A 65 3.63 11.74 -3.60
C SER A 65 3.47 12.46 -4.94
N LYS A 66 2.23 12.72 -5.39
CA LYS A 66 1.95 13.53 -6.60
C LYS A 66 2.33 15.00 -6.46
N HIS A 67 2.23 15.59 -5.27
CA HIS A 67 2.67 16.98 -5.08
C HIS A 67 4.19 17.13 -5.17
N ILE A 68 4.91 16.01 -5.12
CA ILE A 68 6.36 15.88 -5.24
C ILE A 68 6.69 15.26 -6.61
N GLU A 69 5.94 15.67 -7.65
CA GLU A 69 6.03 15.15 -9.03
C GLU A 69 7.39 15.40 -9.71
N THR A 70 8.34 16.08 -9.06
CA THR A 70 9.73 16.12 -9.52
C THR A 70 10.66 16.43 -8.34
N LEU A 71 11.24 15.39 -7.74
CA LEU A 71 12.39 15.56 -6.83
C LEU A 71 13.54 16.20 -7.63
N LYS A 72 13.97 17.38 -7.21
CA LYS A 72 15.10 18.13 -7.77
C LYS A 72 16.37 17.93 -6.94
N ASP A 73 16.23 17.72 -5.64
CA ASP A 73 17.36 17.47 -4.73
C ASP A 73 16.96 16.77 -3.42
N ASN A 74 17.91 16.70 -2.47
CA ASN A 74 17.75 16.07 -1.16
C ASN A 74 16.66 16.72 -0.29
N ASP A 75 16.38 18.02 -0.47
CA ASP A 75 15.36 18.71 0.32
C ASP A 75 13.96 18.18 -0.03
N ASP A 76 13.76 17.75 -1.27
CA ASP A 76 12.47 17.19 -1.70
C ASP A 76 12.20 15.79 -1.09
N LEU A 77 13.24 14.97 -0.88
CA LEU A 77 13.09 13.68 -0.16
C LEU A 77 12.76 13.92 1.32
N ALA A 78 13.39 14.92 1.96
CA ALA A 78 13.06 15.27 3.34
C ALA A 78 11.64 15.83 3.48
N LEU A 79 11.15 16.58 2.48
CA LEU A 79 9.77 17.05 2.44
C LEU A 79 8.78 15.89 2.26
N TYR A 80 9.08 14.92 1.40
CA TYR A 80 8.27 13.70 1.25
C TYR A 80 8.13 12.95 2.58
N ILE A 81 9.26 12.64 3.21
CA ILE A 81 9.29 11.92 4.50
C ILE A 81 8.57 12.72 5.58
N GLN A 82 8.72 14.05 5.60
CA GLN A 82 8.01 14.91 6.55
C GLN A 82 6.50 14.77 6.39
N PHE A 83 5.99 14.84 5.16
CA PHE A 83 4.57 14.71 4.90
C PHE A 83 4.03 13.35 5.34
N GLU A 84 4.78 12.28 5.08
CA GLU A 84 4.39 10.92 5.48
C GLU A 84 4.32 10.79 7.00
N LEU A 85 5.32 11.33 7.72
CA LEU A 85 5.32 11.41 9.19
C LEU A 85 4.12 12.19 9.73
N GLU A 86 3.82 13.36 9.15
CA GLU A 86 2.68 14.20 9.54
C GLU A 86 1.35 13.47 9.29
N THR A 87 1.22 12.82 8.14
CA THR A 87 0.02 12.04 7.80
C THR A 87 -0.18 10.89 8.76
N TRP A 88 0.89 10.20 9.18
CA TRP A 88 0.77 9.15 10.17
C TRP A 88 0.35 9.70 11.53
N ILE A 89 0.97 10.79 12.00
CA ILE A 89 0.67 11.43 13.29
C ILE A 89 -0.80 11.87 13.34
N ASP A 90 -1.29 12.49 12.26
CA ASP A 90 -2.69 12.91 12.12
C ASP A 90 -3.68 11.73 12.22
N HIS A 91 -3.23 10.50 11.90
CA HIS A 91 -4.04 9.29 11.95
C HIS A 91 -3.58 8.31 13.04
N GLN A 92 -2.76 8.73 14.00
CA GLN A 92 -2.16 7.85 15.01
C GLN A 92 -3.23 7.06 15.79
N ALA A 93 -4.33 7.71 16.19
CA ALA A 93 -5.42 7.06 16.92
C ALA A 93 -6.09 5.95 16.09
N PHE A 94 -6.21 6.15 14.77
CA PHE A 94 -6.72 5.13 13.85
C PHE A 94 -5.76 3.94 13.75
N PHE A 95 -4.45 4.19 13.60
CA PHE A 95 -3.46 3.12 13.57
C PHE A 95 -3.36 2.35 14.89
N HIS A 96 -3.49 3.04 16.02
CA HIS A 96 -3.56 2.39 17.33
C HIS A 96 -4.71 1.38 17.39
N VAL A 97 -5.90 1.76 16.93
CA VAL A 97 -7.05 0.84 16.81
C VAL A 97 -6.74 -0.29 15.84
N LEU A 98 -6.19 0.00 14.66
CA LEU A 98 -5.84 -1.02 13.66
C LEU A 98 -4.89 -2.07 14.24
N PHE A 99 -3.78 -1.66 14.86
CA PHE A 99 -2.77 -2.58 15.35
C PHE A 99 -3.23 -3.39 16.57
N ASN A 100 -4.01 -2.80 17.47
CA ASN A 100 -4.46 -3.48 18.69
C ASN A 100 -5.66 -4.40 18.46
N GLU A 101 -6.62 -4.00 17.63
CA GLU A 101 -7.85 -4.75 17.42
C GLU A 101 -7.74 -5.73 16.26
N PHE A 102 -6.97 -5.39 15.22
CA PHE A 102 -6.91 -6.09 13.94
C PHE A 102 -5.52 -6.65 13.62
N ALA A 103 -4.76 -7.06 14.65
CA ALA A 103 -3.54 -7.85 14.45
C ALA A 103 -3.78 -8.94 13.38
N PRO A 104 -2.79 -9.26 12.51
CA PRO A 104 -2.95 -9.69 11.10
C PRO A 104 -3.90 -10.87 10.79
N ILE A 105 -4.45 -11.53 11.81
CA ILE A 105 -5.13 -12.83 11.75
C ILE A 105 -6.64 -12.69 12.08
N ARG A 106 -7.12 -11.54 12.57
CA ARG A 106 -8.50 -11.41 13.09
C ARG A 106 -9.59 -11.12 12.06
N ASN A 107 -9.28 -10.43 10.96
CA ASN A 107 -10.27 -10.10 9.91
C ASN A 107 -9.65 -10.12 8.51
N LYS A 108 -9.99 -11.13 7.70
CA LYS A 108 -9.41 -11.35 6.36
C LYS A 108 -9.57 -10.16 5.41
N GLN A 109 -10.69 -9.44 5.45
CA GLN A 109 -10.92 -8.29 4.56
C GLN A 109 -10.02 -7.12 4.93
N ILE A 110 -9.89 -6.84 6.24
CA ILE A 110 -9.02 -5.79 6.74
C ILE A 110 -7.55 -6.16 6.52
N THR A 111 -7.16 -7.41 6.80
CA THR A 111 -5.80 -7.91 6.52
C THR A 111 -5.46 -7.73 5.04
N LYS A 112 -6.33 -8.19 4.13
CA LYS A 112 -6.13 -8.00 2.68
C LYS A 112 -5.96 -6.53 2.32
N LYS A 113 -6.80 -5.66 2.89
CA LYS A 113 -6.75 -4.22 2.60
C LYS A 113 -5.49 -3.53 3.16
N LEU A 114 -4.97 -3.99 4.30
CA LEU A 114 -3.70 -3.51 4.85
C LEU A 114 -2.51 -3.99 4.03
N GLU A 115 -2.55 -5.21 3.50
CA GLU A 115 -1.54 -5.68 2.55
C GLU A 115 -1.58 -4.87 1.25
N GLU A 116 -2.76 -4.60 0.68
CA GLU A 116 -2.91 -3.70 -0.48
C GLU A 116 -2.31 -2.31 -0.21
N LEU A 117 -2.58 -1.73 0.97
CA LEU A 117 -2.00 -0.46 1.39
C LEU A 117 -0.49 -0.54 1.47
N ARG A 118 0.06 -1.54 2.19
CA ARG A 118 1.50 -1.74 2.36
C ARG A 118 2.20 -1.83 1.02
N VAL A 119 1.68 -2.67 0.15
CA VAL A 119 2.19 -2.92 -1.20
C VAL A 119 2.18 -1.64 -2.05
N SER A 120 1.12 -0.83 -1.93
CA SER A 120 1.06 0.47 -2.61
C SER A 120 2.05 1.50 -2.05
N LEU A 121 2.29 1.51 -0.73
CA LEU A 121 3.28 2.39 -0.11
C LEU A 121 4.71 2.01 -0.52
N GLU A 122 5.04 0.71 -0.49
CA GLU A 122 6.33 0.20 -0.94
C GLU A 122 6.60 0.57 -2.42
N HIS A 123 5.57 0.52 -3.28
CA HIS A 123 5.68 1.00 -4.67
C HIS A 123 5.98 2.50 -4.74
N ASN A 124 5.27 3.34 -3.98
CA ASN A 124 5.53 4.78 -3.97
C ASN A 124 6.93 5.11 -3.45
N HIS A 125 7.39 4.46 -2.37
CA HIS A 125 8.74 4.66 -1.83
C HIS A 125 9.82 4.27 -2.84
N ARG A 126 9.59 3.20 -3.61
CA ARG A 126 10.48 2.78 -4.69
C ARG A 126 10.61 3.87 -5.74
N GLU A 127 9.50 4.42 -6.21
CA GLU A 127 9.50 5.49 -7.21
C GLU A 127 10.20 6.75 -6.68
N ILE A 128 9.92 7.15 -5.43
CA ILE A 128 10.59 8.28 -4.77
C ILE A 128 12.11 8.05 -4.66
N PHE A 129 12.55 6.85 -4.32
CA PHE A 129 13.98 6.53 -4.27
C PHE A 129 14.63 6.50 -5.65
N TYR A 130 13.95 5.99 -6.68
CA TYR A 130 14.45 6.08 -8.05
C TYR A 130 14.53 7.52 -8.54
N GLN A 131 13.58 8.38 -8.20
CA GLN A 131 13.66 9.80 -8.52
C GLN A 131 14.81 10.50 -7.77
N ALA A 132 15.02 10.18 -6.49
CA ALA A 132 16.06 10.82 -5.67
C ALA A 132 17.48 10.37 -6.04
N TYR A 133 17.65 9.09 -6.38
CA TYR A 133 18.97 8.47 -6.51
C TYR A 133 19.29 7.95 -7.91
N GLY A 134 18.29 7.75 -8.77
CA GLY A 134 18.44 7.17 -10.10
C GLY A 134 18.80 5.69 -10.09
N ASP A 135 19.13 5.15 -11.27
CA ASP A 135 19.39 3.71 -11.47
C ASP A 135 20.57 3.14 -10.66
N LYS A 136 21.41 3.99 -10.05
CA LYS A 136 22.56 3.55 -9.25
C LYS A 136 22.15 2.69 -8.04
N ILE A 137 20.93 2.88 -7.53
CA ILE A 137 20.41 2.10 -6.40
C ILE A 137 19.73 0.81 -6.84
N LYS A 138 19.53 0.58 -8.14
CA LYS A 138 18.74 -0.55 -8.65
C LYS A 138 19.14 -1.91 -8.04
N PRO A 139 20.44 -2.27 -7.90
CA PRO A 139 20.80 -3.55 -7.28
C PRO A 139 20.44 -3.63 -5.79
N TYR A 140 20.27 -2.49 -5.12
CA TYR A 140 20.15 -2.33 -3.67
C TYR A 140 18.77 -1.82 -3.23
N VAL A 141 17.86 -1.56 -4.18
CA VAL A 141 16.61 -0.84 -3.90
C VAL A 141 15.74 -1.59 -2.90
N THR A 142 15.73 -2.92 -2.94
CA THR A 142 14.99 -3.76 -2.00
C THR A 142 15.56 -3.65 -0.58
N ASP A 143 16.88 -3.73 -0.42
CA ASP A 143 17.55 -3.50 0.86
C ASP A 143 17.26 -2.10 1.40
N LEU A 144 17.33 -1.09 0.53
CA LEU A 144 17.06 0.31 0.87
C LEU A 144 15.63 0.51 1.38
N LEU A 145 14.65 -0.08 0.69
CA LEU A 145 13.24 -0.05 1.10
C LEU A 145 13.05 -0.70 2.46
N VAL A 146 13.55 -1.93 2.67
CA VAL A 146 13.41 -2.62 3.97
C VAL A 146 14.03 -1.81 5.12
N MET A 147 15.21 -1.21 4.89
CA MET A 147 15.83 -0.34 5.89
C MET A 147 15.00 0.92 6.16
N PHE A 148 14.50 1.57 5.12
CA PHE A 148 13.66 2.76 5.25
C PHE A 148 12.37 2.48 6.01
N GLU A 149 11.64 1.43 5.62
CA GLU A 149 10.42 0.98 6.31
C GLU A 149 10.69 0.69 7.78
N GLY A 150 11.82 0.04 8.08
CA GLY A 150 12.25 -0.23 9.45
C GLY A 150 12.52 1.05 10.25
N ILE A 151 13.27 1.99 9.68
CA ILE A 151 13.57 3.29 10.30
C ILE A 151 12.28 4.04 10.59
N MET A 152 11.41 4.20 9.59
CA MET A 152 10.14 4.91 9.71
C MET A 152 9.26 4.27 10.79
N LYS A 153 8.98 2.97 10.66
CA LYS A 153 8.14 2.22 11.58
C LYS A 153 8.63 2.33 13.03
N GLU A 154 9.94 2.18 13.27
CA GLU A 154 10.48 2.19 14.62
C GLU A 154 10.36 3.59 15.27
N TYR A 155 10.62 4.66 14.51
CA TYR A 155 10.38 6.02 15.00
C TYR A 155 8.91 6.27 15.34
N LEU A 156 7.99 5.84 14.46
CA LEU A 156 6.55 6.00 14.68
C LEU A 156 6.06 5.22 15.90
N ILE A 157 6.54 3.98 16.09
CA ILE A 157 6.26 3.18 17.30
C ILE A 157 6.81 3.89 18.55
N TYR A 158 8.05 4.33 18.51
CA TYR A 158 8.68 5.03 19.64
C TYR A 158 7.92 6.31 20.02
N MET A 159 7.58 7.14 19.04
CA MET A 159 6.81 8.37 19.24
C MET A 159 5.42 8.09 19.81
N SER A 160 4.80 6.97 19.41
CA SER A 160 3.52 6.53 19.94
C SER A 160 3.59 6.11 21.41
N LEU A 161 4.65 5.40 21.78
CA LEU A 161 4.89 4.96 23.16
C LEU A 161 5.39 6.07 24.09
N HIS A 162 5.94 7.15 23.51
CA HIS A 162 6.50 8.28 24.27
C HIS A 162 5.96 9.63 23.78
N PRO A 163 4.66 9.93 23.97
CA PRO A 163 4.04 11.14 23.41
C PRO A 163 4.74 12.43 23.86
N LYS A 164 5.23 13.19 22.88
CA LYS A 164 5.89 14.51 23.02
C LYS A 164 5.67 15.33 21.74
N ASP A 165 6.01 16.61 21.80
CA ASP A 165 6.04 17.48 20.63
C ASP A 165 7.29 17.19 19.79
N TYR A 166 7.23 16.16 18.95
CA TYR A 166 8.28 15.82 18.02
C TYR A 166 8.23 16.71 16.78
N SER A 167 9.39 17.23 16.36
CA SER A 167 9.49 17.99 15.11
C SER A 167 9.65 17.03 13.92
N THR A 168 8.59 16.90 13.12
CA THR A 168 8.56 16.12 11.87
C THR A 168 9.62 16.60 10.88
N ILE A 169 9.82 17.93 10.78
CA ILE A 169 10.87 18.56 9.96
C ILE A 169 12.27 18.08 10.35
N ASN A 170 12.59 18.04 11.64
CA ASN A 170 13.91 17.63 12.10
C ASN A 170 14.11 16.13 11.92
N LEU A 171 13.07 15.33 12.20
CA LEU A 171 13.11 13.89 12.03
C LEU A 171 13.25 13.50 10.56
N SER A 172 12.52 14.15 9.65
CA SER A 172 12.62 13.86 8.22
C SER A 172 14.02 14.15 7.69
N LYS A 173 14.60 15.31 8.01
CA LYS A 173 15.99 15.64 7.68
C LYS A 173 16.99 14.64 8.25
N TRP A 174 16.77 14.19 9.48
CA TRP A 174 17.59 13.16 10.11
C TRP A 174 17.52 11.84 9.35
N ILE A 175 16.31 11.36 9.02
CA ILE A 175 16.12 10.12 8.25
C ILE A 175 16.75 10.25 6.87
N THR A 176 16.48 11.34 6.14
CA THR A 176 17.09 11.62 4.82
C THR A 176 18.61 11.58 4.87
N SER A 177 19.24 12.19 5.90
CA SER A 177 20.69 12.14 6.06
C SER A 177 21.21 10.71 6.26
N ASN A 178 20.49 9.87 6.99
CA ASN A 178 20.87 8.46 7.21
C ASN A 178 20.72 7.64 5.92
N ILE A 179 19.61 7.81 5.18
CA ILE A 179 19.38 7.16 3.88
C ILE A 179 20.48 7.58 2.88
N ASN A 180 20.82 8.86 2.82
CA ASN A 180 21.93 9.36 1.99
C ASN A 180 23.26 8.69 2.33
N ALA A 181 23.58 8.58 3.62
CA ALA A 181 24.80 7.91 4.06
C ALA A 181 24.80 6.42 3.68
N ILE A 182 23.66 5.72 3.81
CA ILE A 182 23.52 4.31 3.40
C ILE A 182 23.80 4.18 1.89
N VAL A 183 23.14 5.00 1.06
CA VAL A 183 23.27 4.95 -0.41
C VAL A 183 24.70 5.24 -0.86
N GLN A 184 25.42 6.13 -0.19
CA GLN A 184 26.82 6.44 -0.52
C GLN A 184 27.77 5.24 -0.36
N HIS A 185 27.42 4.25 0.47
CA HIS A 185 28.26 3.08 0.75
C HIS A 185 27.83 1.82 -0.01
N PHE A 186 26.85 1.90 -0.91
CA PHE A 186 26.36 0.73 -1.65
C PHE A 186 27.42 0.14 -2.60
N ASN A 187 28.27 0.97 -3.20
CA ASN A 187 29.29 0.51 -4.15
C ASN A 187 30.33 -0.46 -3.55
N ASP A 188 30.44 -0.54 -2.22
CA ASP A 188 31.44 -1.38 -1.54
C ASP A 188 30.86 -2.73 -1.07
N LYS A 189 29.59 -3.03 -1.37
CA LYS A 189 28.89 -4.21 -0.84
C LYS A 189 28.08 -4.91 -1.92
N GLU A 190 27.93 -6.23 -1.79
CA GLU A 190 26.91 -6.97 -2.51
C GLU A 190 25.53 -6.72 -1.87
N PRO A 191 24.45 -6.57 -2.65
CA PRO A 191 23.10 -6.45 -2.11
C PRO A 191 22.75 -7.72 -1.33
N PHE A 192 22.11 -7.55 -0.17
CA PHE A 192 21.71 -8.69 0.66
C PHE A 192 20.40 -9.28 0.15
N LEU A 193 19.43 -8.42 -0.14
CA LEU A 193 18.21 -8.77 -0.84
C LEU A 193 18.42 -8.53 -2.33
N GLN A 194 18.27 -9.58 -3.14
CA GLN A 194 18.20 -9.39 -4.58
C GLN A 194 16.99 -8.51 -4.92
N GLU A 195 17.04 -7.80 -6.06
CA GLU A 195 15.84 -7.18 -6.63
C GLU A 195 14.87 -8.32 -7.01
N GLU A 196 14.13 -8.82 -6.02
CA GLU A 196 12.87 -9.51 -6.28
C GLU A 196 11.99 -8.47 -6.96
N ASP A 197 11.44 -8.84 -8.11
CA ASP A 197 10.36 -8.09 -8.70
C ASP A 197 9.19 -8.09 -7.70
N SER A 198 9.19 -7.10 -6.81
CA SER A 198 8.32 -7.00 -5.63
C SER A 198 6.85 -6.77 -5.96
N GLU A 199 6.48 -6.83 -7.23
CA GLU A 199 5.09 -6.84 -7.62
C GLU A 199 4.56 -8.25 -7.39
N SER A 200 3.60 -8.36 -6.47
CA SER A 200 2.76 -9.54 -6.39
C SER A 200 2.09 -9.80 -7.74
N ILE A 201 1.77 -11.06 -8.00
CA ILE A 201 1.00 -11.49 -9.18
C ILE A 201 -0.27 -10.63 -9.37
N PHE A 202 -0.95 -10.30 -8.27
CA PHE A 202 -2.14 -9.45 -8.27
C PHE A 202 -1.87 -8.02 -8.74
N GLN A 203 -0.73 -7.42 -8.38
CA GLN A 203 -0.37 -6.07 -8.85
C GLN A 203 -0.03 -6.05 -10.34
N VAL A 204 0.65 -7.09 -10.84
CA VAL A 204 0.93 -7.19 -12.28
C VAL A 204 -0.37 -7.29 -13.06
N ILE A 205 -1.33 -8.04 -12.54
CA ILE A 205 -2.67 -8.18 -13.11
C ILE A 205 -3.41 -6.83 -13.15
N GLU A 206 -3.43 -6.09 -12.04
CA GLU A 206 -4.07 -4.76 -12.02
C GLU A 206 -3.38 -3.77 -12.97
N THR A 207 -2.04 -3.78 -13.04
CA THR A 207 -1.27 -2.97 -13.99
C THR A 207 -1.65 -3.30 -15.44
N ILE A 208 -1.86 -4.58 -15.75
CA ILE A 208 -2.34 -5.02 -17.06
C ILE A 208 -3.74 -4.45 -17.33
N LYS A 209 -4.68 -4.54 -16.38
CA LYS A 209 -6.05 -3.99 -16.51
C LYS A 209 -6.04 -2.48 -16.77
N GLU A 210 -5.24 -1.74 -16.01
CA GLU A 210 -5.09 -0.29 -16.17
C GLU A 210 -4.51 0.06 -17.53
N THR A 211 -3.49 -0.66 -17.98
CA THR A 211 -2.88 -0.47 -19.30
C THR A 211 -3.90 -0.70 -20.43
N MET A 212 -4.71 -1.76 -20.34
CA MET A 212 -5.80 -2.01 -21.31
C MET A 212 -6.80 -0.86 -21.35
N LYS A 213 -7.21 -0.34 -20.18
CA LYS A 213 -8.17 0.76 -20.06
C LYS A 213 -7.62 2.07 -20.64
N GLN A 214 -6.34 2.38 -20.38
CA GLN A 214 -5.69 3.60 -20.87
C GLN A 214 -5.49 3.57 -22.39
N LYS A 215 -5.14 2.42 -22.97
CA LYS A 215 -4.79 2.29 -24.39
C LYS A 215 -5.95 2.00 -25.34
N GLN A 216 -7.17 1.82 -24.82
CA GLN A 216 -8.37 1.55 -25.62
C GLN A 216 -8.15 0.45 -26.67
N LEU A 217 -7.63 -0.70 -26.22
CA LEU A 217 -7.23 -1.78 -27.12
C LEU A 217 -8.42 -2.38 -27.89
N ASN A 218 -8.23 -2.66 -29.18
CA ASN A 218 -9.29 -3.15 -30.08
C ASN A 218 -9.92 -4.48 -29.61
N ASP A 219 -9.13 -5.38 -29.00
CA ASP A 219 -9.57 -6.69 -28.50
C ASP A 219 -9.78 -6.71 -26.97
N SER A 220 -10.02 -5.55 -26.34
CA SER A 220 -10.06 -5.41 -24.87
C SER A 220 -10.96 -6.43 -24.17
N ASN A 221 -12.10 -6.82 -24.74
CA ASN A 221 -13.00 -7.81 -24.12
C ASN A 221 -12.38 -9.21 -24.04
N ARG A 222 -11.71 -9.67 -25.10
CA ARG A 222 -11.05 -10.99 -25.13
C ARG A 222 -9.79 -11.01 -24.27
N LEU A 223 -9.07 -9.89 -24.25
CA LEU A 223 -7.90 -9.74 -23.39
C LEU A 223 -8.28 -9.74 -21.90
N LEU A 224 -9.39 -9.09 -21.53
CA LEU A 224 -9.94 -9.13 -20.17
C LEU A 224 -10.43 -10.54 -19.80
N GLU A 225 -11.07 -11.26 -20.73
CA GLU A 225 -11.49 -12.65 -20.52
C GLU A 225 -10.29 -13.59 -20.28
N ALA A 226 -9.22 -13.45 -21.08
CA ALA A 226 -7.99 -14.21 -20.87
C ALA A 226 -7.32 -13.92 -19.53
N LEU A 227 -7.30 -12.64 -19.12
CA LEU A 227 -6.74 -12.23 -17.82
C LEU A 227 -7.60 -12.74 -16.65
N TYR A 228 -8.92 -12.71 -16.78
CA TYR A 228 -9.84 -13.27 -15.79
C TYR A 228 -9.61 -14.77 -15.56
N HIS A 229 -9.38 -15.53 -16.63
CA HIS A 229 -9.03 -16.95 -16.50
C HIS A 229 -7.71 -17.16 -15.76
N ILE A 230 -6.69 -16.35 -16.06
CA ILE A 230 -5.41 -16.38 -15.32
C ILE A 230 -5.65 -16.08 -13.83
N GLU A 231 -6.41 -15.03 -13.50
CA GLU A 231 -6.78 -14.69 -12.12
C GLU A 231 -7.45 -15.84 -11.38
N GLN A 232 -8.43 -16.50 -12.00
CA GLN A 232 -9.11 -17.64 -11.39
C GLN A 232 -8.18 -18.82 -11.14
N GLU A 233 -7.22 -19.08 -12.03
CA GLU A 233 -6.25 -20.16 -11.83
C GLU A 233 -5.28 -19.85 -10.68
N ILE A 234 -4.80 -18.61 -10.59
CA ILE A 234 -3.97 -18.14 -9.47
C ILE A 234 -4.74 -18.24 -8.14
N GLU A 235 -5.99 -17.79 -8.09
CA GLU A 235 -6.83 -17.89 -6.88
C GLU A 235 -7.03 -19.34 -6.41
N ASN A 236 -7.06 -20.28 -7.37
CA ASN A 236 -7.18 -21.71 -7.11
C ASN A 236 -5.82 -22.40 -6.87
N ARG A 237 -4.70 -21.65 -6.83
CA ARG A 237 -3.33 -22.17 -6.70
C ARG A 237 -2.93 -23.13 -7.83
N ILE A 238 -3.39 -22.84 -9.04
CA ILE A 238 -3.04 -23.55 -10.26
C ILE A 238 -2.22 -22.59 -11.11
N THR A 239 -0.90 -22.72 -11.12
CA THR A 239 -0.01 -21.75 -11.79
C THR A 239 0.75 -22.30 -13.00
N ASN A 240 0.58 -23.60 -13.28
CA ASN A 240 1.23 -24.36 -14.37
C ASN A 240 0.25 -25.12 -15.28
N SER A 241 -0.96 -24.60 -15.51
CA SER A 241 -1.91 -25.26 -16.41
C SER A 241 -1.67 -24.92 -17.89
N VAL A 242 -2.06 -25.83 -18.78
CA VAL A 242 -2.08 -25.59 -20.24
C VAL A 242 -2.95 -24.39 -20.60
N THR A 243 -4.02 -24.15 -19.83
CA THR A 243 -4.92 -23.02 -20.02
C THR A 243 -4.22 -21.71 -19.67
N MET A 244 -3.51 -21.63 -18.54
CA MET A 244 -2.73 -20.45 -18.15
C MET A 244 -1.63 -20.14 -19.16
N GLU A 245 -0.88 -21.15 -19.63
CA GLU A 245 0.13 -20.96 -20.67
C GLU A 245 -0.48 -20.40 -21.96
N ALA A 246 -1.64 -20.93 -22.38
CA ALA A 246 -2.34 -20.46 -23.57
C ALA A 246 -2.81 -19.01 -23.43
N MET A 247 -3.36 -18.64 -22.27
CA MET A 247 -3.81 -17.27 -21.98
C MET A 247 -2.63 -16.29 -21.90
N LEU A 248 -1.54 -16.66 -21.25
CA LEU A 248 -0.30 -15.85 -21.21
C LEU A 248 0.28 -15.65 -22.61
N LEU A 249 0.30 -16.70 -23.44
CA LEU A 249 0.75 -16.61 -24.83
C LEU A 249 -0.16 -15.70 -25.66
N TYR A 250 -1.48 -15.73 -25.43
CA TYR A 250 -2.43 -14.84 -26.07
C TYR A 250 -2.18 -13.38 -25.69
N LEU A 251 -2.04 -13.09 -24.39
CA LEU A 251 -1.76 -11.73 -23.89
C LEU A 251 -0.41 -11.19 -24.38
N LYS A 252 0.62 -12.04 -24.54
CA LYS A 252 1.94 -11.65 -25.10
C LYS A 252 1.86 -11.14 -26.55
N ARG A 253 0.78 -11.42 -27.29
CA ARG A 253 0.61 -10.92 -28.67
C ARG A 253 0.31 -9.43 -28.72
N GLU A 254 -0.15 -8.85 -27.61
CA GLU A 254 -0.41 -7.42 -27.49
C GLU A 254 0.87 -6.71 -27.05
N PRO A 255 1.55 -5.93 -27.93
CA PRO A 255 2.86 -5.36 -27.63
C PRO A 255 2.85 -4.43 -26.42
N SER A 256 1.72 -3.76 -26.18
CA SER A 256 1.57 -2.84 -25.06
C SER A 256 1.49 -3.51 -23.70
N LEU A 257 1.18 -4.81 -23.67
CA LEU A 257 1.06 -5.61 -22.44
C LEU A 257 2.28 -6.51 -22.21
N TYR A 258 3.09 -6.74 -23.25
CA TYR A 258 4.19 -7.70 -23.25
C TYR A 258 5.13 -7.62 -22.02
N PRO A 259 5.62 -6.45 -21.57
CA PRO A 259 6.50 -6.37 -20.41
C PRO A 259 5.85 -6.90 -19.12
N PHE A 260 4.57 -6.58 -18.92
CA PHE A 260 3.80 -7.00 -17.75
C PHE A 260 3.44 -8.49 -17.82
N VAL A 261 3.10 -9.00 -19.00
CA VAL A 261 2.74 -10.41 -19.18
C VAL A 261 3.95 -11.33 -18.99
N ILE A 262 5.14 -10.91 -19.40
CA ILE A 262 6.39 -11.64 -19.12
C ILE A 262 6.68 -11.65 -17.62
N LYS A 263 6.44 -10.53 -16.94
CA LYS A 263 6.58 -10.43 -15.49
C LYS A 263 5.60 -11.36 -14.76
N LEU A 264 4.33 -11.37 -15.17
CA LEU A 264 3.28 -12.26 -14.67
C LEU A 264 3.65 -13.74 -14.82
N ASP A 265 4.12 -14.13 -16.00
CA ASP A 265 4.57 -15.51 -16.31
C ASP A 265 5.76 -15.95 -15.46
N ARG A 266 6.69 -15.05 -15.15
CA ARG A 266 7.82 -15.38 -14.27
C ARG A 266 7.36 -15.57 -12.82
N LEU A 267 6.51 -14.67 -12.32
CA LEU A 267 6.03 -14.73 -10.93
C LEU A 267 5.16 -15.96 -10.67
N SER A 268 4.28 -16.34 -11.61
CA SER A 268 3.46 -17.55 -11.48
C SER A 268 4.30 -18.82 -11.36
N LYS A 269 5.44 -18.89 -12.06
CA LYS A 269 6.38 -20.01 -11.98
C LYS A 269 7.22 -20.05 -10.70
N GLN A 270 7.26 -18.95 -9.95
CA GLN A 270 7.95 -18.90 -8.65
C GLN A 270 7.05 -19.45 -7.54
N GLU A 271 5.74 -19.17 -7.55
CA GLU A 271 4.78 -19.74 -6.58
C GLU A 271 4.69 -21.28 -6.64
N ASP A 272 4.80 -21.89 -7.83
CA ASP A 272 4.81 -23.36 -7.98
C ASP A 272 5.98 -24.07 -7.28
N LYS A 273 7.09 -23.36 -7.02
CA LYS A 273 8.27 -23.96 -6.38
C LYS A 273 8.17 -24.00 -4.85
N GLU A 274 7.21 -23.29 -4.28
CA GLU A 274 7.01 -23.16 -2.82
C GLU A 274 5.88 -24.06 -2.27
N THR A 275 5.13 -24.75 -3.15
CA THR A 275 4.12 -25.78 -2.84
C THR A 275 4.62 -27.20 -3.06
#